data_AF-A0A1J8PHS2-F1
#
_entry.id   AF-A0A1J8PHS2-F1
#
_cell.length_a   1.000
_cell.length_b   1.000
_cell.length_c   1.000
_cell.angle_alpha   90.00
_cell.angle_beta   90.00
_cell.angle_gamma   90.00
#
_symmetry.space_group_name_H-M   'P 1'
#
loop_
_entity.id
_entity.type
_entity.pdbx_description
1 polymer ?
#
loop_
_entity_poly.entity_id
_entity_poly.type
_entity_poly.pdbx_seq_one_letter_code
_entity_poly.pdbx_strand_id
1 'polypeptide(L)'
;MSSSKSAAATNLLPPMPPANADLATTWAFLEEGVHHIMTGLHTSISYYDYNSLYTVAYNYCTSSRIPNTTGGARRRTGANLLGSELYDKLIRYIIVHLKHLRDRSDDLQDEALLQYYAAEWDRYMTGANYLNRVFAFLNSHWVKRERDEGRKGVYPVYTLALVQWKVHFFLYIQSKHAKLTSAILRSIECERNGETIGQDLVKKVVDSFVSLGLDEDNVNKRSITDRSLEHSL
;
A
#
# COMPACT_ATOMS: atom_id res chain seq x y z
N MET A 1 19.47 -26.50 39.08
CA MET A 1 19.11 -25.08 38.89
C MET A 1 19.53 -24.67 37.49
N SER A 2 18.66 -24.87 36.49
CA SER A 2 18.90 -24.39 35.13
C SER A 2 18.10 -23.11 34.92
N SER A 3 18.80 -21.98 34.83
CA SER A 3 18.21 -20.69 34.46
C SER A 3 17.85 -20.71 32.98
N SER A 4 16.55 -20.66 32.69
CA SER A 4 16.04 -20.29 31.37
C SER A 4 16.41 -18.83 31.08
N LYS A 5 17.27 -18.61 30.08
CA LYS A 5 17.46 -17.30 29.46
C LYS A 5 16.17 -16.93 28.73
N SER A 6 15.43 -15.97 29.27
CA SER A 6 14.35 -15.30 28.56
C SER A 6 14.95 -14.56 27.35
N ALA A 7 14.52 -14.93 26.14
CA ALA A 7 14.83 -14.18 24.94
C ALA A 7 14.14 -12.82 25.04
N ALA A 8 14.91 -11.77 25.31
CA ALA A 8 14.41 -10.40 25.29
C ALA A 8 13.92 -10.10 23.87
N ALA A 9 12.62 -9.82 23.72
CA ALA A 9 12.07 -9.27 22.49
C ALA A 9 12.86 -8.00 22.15
N THR A 10 13.67 -8.08 21.10
CA THR A 10 14.44 -6.94 20.63
C THR A 10 13.46 -6.05 19.90
N ASN A 11 13.11 -4.89 20.47
CA ASN A 11 12.25 -3.93 19.79
C ASN A 11 12.91 -3.54 18.47
N LEU A 12 12.18 -3.72 17.36
CA LEU A 12 12.70 -3.48 16.02
C LEU A 12 12.70 -1.99 15.68
N LEU A 13 11.89 -1.20 16.39
CA LEU A 13 11.77 0.22 16.18
C LEU A 13 12.59 1.02 17.20
N PRO A 14 13.11 2.21 16.81
CA PRO A 14 13.74 3.13 17.73
C PRO A 14 12.75 3.59 18.83
N PRO A 15 13.21 4.21 19.92
CA PRO A 15 12.30 4.73 20.95
C PRO A 15 11.33 5.76 20.34
N MET A 16 10.08 5.72 20.79
CA MET A 16 9.02 6.59 20.27
C MET A 16 9.42 8.07 20.35
N PRO A 17 9.20 8.86 19.29
CA PRO A 17 9.44 10.30 19.32
C PRO A 17 8.47 10.98 20.30
N PRO A 18 8.85 12.14 20.87
CA PRO A 18 7.97 12.89 21.75
C PRO A 18 6.70 13.35 21.01
N ALA A 19 5.58 13.48 21.74
CA ALA A 19 4.27 13.80 21.13
C ALA A 19 4.24 15.15 20.37
N ASN A 20 5.20 16.04 20.64
CA ASN A 20 5.41 17.32 19.96
C ASN A 20 6.58 17.33 18.95
N ALA A 21 7.14 16.16 18.57
CA ALA A 21 8.22 16.01 17.57
C ALA A 21 7.78 16.39 16.14
N ASP A 22 8.49 17.27 15.44
CA ASP A 22 8.16 17.76 14.08
C ASP A 22 7.77 16.67 13.04
N LEU A 23 7.19 17.08 11.91
CA LEU A 23 6.77 16.14 10.85
C LEU A 23 7.93 15.26 10.40
N ALA A 24 9.13 15.82 10.27
CA ALA A 24 10.30 15.07 9.81
C ALA A 24 10.64 13.93 10.77
N THR A 25 10.73 14.20 12.08
CA THR A 25 11.04 13.19 13.10
C THR A 25 9.92 12.16 13.23
N THR A 26 8.66 12.62 13.24
CA THR A 26 7.50 11.72 13.32
C THR A 26 7.44 10.80 12.11
N TRP A 27 7.60 11.37 10.91
CA TRP A 27 7.57 10.60 9.67
C TRP A 27 8.73 9.63 9.58
N ALA A 28 9.96 10.01 9.96
CA ALA A 28 11.10 9.09 9.94
C ALA A 28 10.84 7.82 10.78
N PHE A 29 10.24 7.98 11.96
CA PHE A 29 9.81 6.85 12.80
C PHE A 29 8.72 6.01 12.11
N LEU A 30 7.68 6.66 11.58
CA LEU A 30 6.58 5.98 10.91
C LEU A 30 7.03 5.28 9.63
N GLU A 31 7.92 5.89 8.85
CA GLU A 31 8.45 5.36 7.59
C GLU A 31 9.19 4.06 7.81
N GLU A 32 10.00 3.95 8.87
CA GLU A 32 10.68 2.70 9.23
C GLU A 32 9.68 1.58 9.55
N GLY A 33 8.66 1.88 10.36
CA GLY A 33 7.61 0.91 10.68
C GLY A 33 6.76 0.54 9.47
N VAL A 34 6.42 1.52 8.63
CA VAL A 34 5.71 1.30 7.36
C VAL A 34 6.56 0.42 6.44
N HIS A 35 7.88 0.64 6.39
CA HIS A 35 8.80 -0.17 5.62
C HIS A 35 8.84 -1.62 6.09
N HIS A 36 8.98 -1.85 7.39
CA HIS A 36 8.92 -3.19 7.98
C HIS A 36 7.60 -3.91 7.71
N ILE A 37 6.47 -3.19 7.81
CA ILE A 37 5.14 -3.74 7.49
C ILE A 37 5.05 -4.15 6.01
N MET A 38 5.48 -3.28 5.10
CA MET A 38 5.31 -3.48 3.65
C MET A 38 6.29 -4.50 3.06
N THR A 39 7.45 -4.71 3.68
CA THR A 39 8.45 -5.71 3.25
C THR A 39 8.20 -7.12 3.76
N GLY A 40 7.16 -7.31 4.58
CA GLY A 40 6.64 -8.63 4.93
C GLY A 40 7.15 -9.23 6.24
N LEU A 41 7.79 -8.46 7.13
CA LEU A 41 8.13 -8.89 8.50
C LEU A 41 6.91 -8.90 9.45
N HIS A 42 5.71 -9.20 8.94
CA HIS A 42 4.47 -9.25 9.72
C HIS A 42 4.50 -10.30 10.85
N THR A 43 5.31 -11.35 10.72
CA THR A 43 5.53 -12.37 11.76
C THR A 43 6.40 -11.90 12.93
N SER A 44 7.02 -10.72 12.85
CA SER A 44 7.97 -10.24 13.87
C SER A 44 7.70 -8.84 14.41
N ILE A 45 6.64 -8.13 13.98
CA ILE A 45 6.30 -6.85 14.60
C ILE A 45 5.65 -7.13 15.94
N SER A 46 6.37 -6.78 17.01
CA SER A 46 5.86 -6.89 18.37
C SER A 46 4.58 -6.07 18.52
N TYR A 47 3.67 -6.52 19.40
CA TYR A 47 2.50 -5.73 19.79
C TYR A 47 2.92 -4.32 20.23
N TYR A 48 4.06 -4.19 20.91
CA TYR A 48 4.61 -2.90 21.32
C TYR A 48 4.93 -1.99 20.13
N ASP A 49 5.63 -2.50 19.12
CA ASP A 49 6.02 -1.75 17.92
C ASP A 49 4.79 -1.29 17.13
N TYR A 50 3.80 -2.18 16.97
CA TYR A 50 2.55 -1.84 16.31
C TYR A 50 1.76 -0.74 17.06
N ASN A 51 1.64 -0.85 18.39
CA ASN A 51 0.98 0.18 19.19
C ASN A 51 1.75 1.50 19.16
N SER A 52 3.08 1.45 19.16
CA SER A 52 3.94 2.63 19.06
C SER A 52 3.68 3.38 17.75
N LEU A 53 3.58 2.67 16.61
CA LEU A 53 3.24 3.28 15.32
C LEU A 53 1.86 3.94 15.33
N TYR A 54 0.85 3.24 15.86
CA TYR A 54 -0.49 3.79 16.00
C TYR A 54 -0.50 5.05 16.89
N THR A 55 0.16 5.01 18.05
CA THR A 55 0.24 6.13 18.98
C THR A 55 0.96 7.31 18.38
N VAL A 56 2.06 7.12 17.65
CA VAL A 56 2.79 8.20 16.99
C VAL A 56 1.93 8.86 15.90
N ALA A 57 1.26 8.07 15.07
CA ALA A 57 0.34 8.59 14.06
C ALA A 57 -0.83 9.37 14.70
N TYR A 58 -1.40 8.83 15.78
CA TYR A 58 -2.46 9.49 16.56
C TYR A 58 -1.98 10.81 17.17
N ASN A 59 -0.85 10.81 17.85
CA ASN A 59 -0.28 11.99 18.50
C ASN A 59 0.00 13.10 17.50
N TYR A 60 0.49 12.75 16.30
CA TYR A 60 0.71 13.72 15.24
C TYR A 60 -0.60 14.32 14.72
N CYS A 61 -1.61 13.49 14.46
CA CYS A 61 -2.93 13.97 14.01
C CYS A 61 -3.68 14.83 15.05
N THR A 62 -3.37 14.65 16.34
CA THR A 62 -4.01 15.37 17.46
C THR A 62 -3.14 16.49 18.02
N SER A 63 -1.88 16.62 17.58
CA SER A 63 -0.92 17.61 18.08
C SER A 63 -1.41 19.03 17.82
N SER A 64 -1.56 19.83 18.87
CA SER A 64 -2.01 21.23 18.79
C SER A 64 -0.86 22.20 18.48
N ARG A 65 -0.03 21.90 17.47
CA ARG A 65 1.20 22.68 17.17
C ARG A 65 0.99 24.02 16.49
N ILE A 66 -0.26 24.41 16.29
CA ILE A 66 -0.56 25.73 15.76
C ILE A 66 -0.81 26.66 16.94
N PRO A 67 -0.07 27.78 17.03
CA PRO A 67 -0.19 28.71 18.14
C PRO A 67 -1.64 29.08 18.37
N ASN A 68 -2.03 29.07 19.64
CA ASN A 68 -3.36 29.33 20.14
C ASN A 68 -3.68 30.83 20.01
N THR A 69 -3.72 31.36 18.78
CA THR A 69 -4.22 32.71 18.50
C THR A 69 -5.72 32.58 18.23
N THR A 70 -6.51 32.75 19.30
CA THR A 70 -7.94 33.14 19.30
C THR A 70 -8.81 32.63 18.14
N GLY A 71 -9.52 31.50 18.35
CA GLY A 71 -10.69 31.14 17.55
C GLY A 71 -10.75 29.67 17.13
N GLY A 72 -11.89 29.00 17.42
CA GLY A 72 -12.15 27.59 17.09
C GLY A 72 -12.09 27.24 15.59
N ALA A 73 -12.06 28.23 14.70
CA ALA A 73 -11.89 28.05 13.26
C ALA A 73 -10.45 27.62 12.87
N ARG A 74 -9.41 28.09 13.58
CA ARG A 74 -8.00 27.83 13.20
C ARG A 74 -7.48 26.45 13.66
N ARG A 75 -8.07 25.85 14.71
CA ARG A 75 -7.83 24.45 15.08
C ARG A 75 -8.27 23.48 13.97
N ARG A 76 -9.34 23.81 13.23
CA ARG A 76 -9.81 23.01 12.08
C ARG A 76 -8.82 23.05 10.93
N THR A 77 -8.30 24.23 10.60
CA THR A 77 -7.29 24.41 9.55
C THR A 77 -5.98 23.70 9.89
N GLY A 78 -5.66 23.65 11.18
CA GLY A 78 -4.43 23.02 11.65
C GLY A 78 -4.39 21.51 11.61
N ALA A 79 -5.45 20.87 12.11
CA ALA A 79 -5.60 19.43 11.98
C ALA A 79 -5.75 19.01 10.50
N ASN A 80 -6.27 19.90 9.65
CA ASN A 80 -6.33 19.67 8.21
C ASN A 80 -4.93 19.64 7.57
N LEU A 81 -4.07 20.62 7.91
CA LEU A 81 -2.70 20.66 7.39
C LEU A 81 -1.89 19.41 7.80
N LEU A 82 -1.92 19.06 9.10
CA LEU A 82 -1.18 17.90 9.61
C LEU A 82 -1.65 16.58 8.97
N GLY A 83 -2.97 16.40 8.81
CA GLY A 83 -3.51 15.21 8.15
C GLY A 83 -3.08 15.12 6.67
N SER A 84 -3.10 16.23 5.95
CA SER A 84 -2.66 16.30 4.54
C SER A 84 -1.18 15.99 4.39
N GLU A 85 -0.32 16.57 5.23
CA GLU A 85 1.12 16.34 5.17
C GLU A 85 1.48 14.88 5.42
N LEU A 86 0.84 14.24 6.41
CA LEU A 86 1.05 12.83 6.71
C LEU A 86 0.54 11.92 5.59
N TYR A 87 -0.63 12.25 5.01
CA TYR A 87 -1.21 11.51 3.90
C TYR A 87 -0.33 11.59 2.64
N ASP A 88 0.20 12.79 2.32
CA ASP A 88 1.09 12.99 1.18
C ASP A 88 2.41 12.23 1.33
N LYS A 89 2.96 12.19 2.55
CA LYS A 89 4.15 11.39 2.86
C LYS A 89 3.91 9.90 2.66
N LEU A 90 2.76 9.40 3.12
CA LEU A 90 2.35 8.01 2.90
C LEU A 90 2.19 7.67 1.41
N ILE A 91 1.55 8.55 0.63
CA ILE A 91 1.46 8.38 -0.83
C ILE A 91 2.85 8.26 -1.46
N ARG A 92 3.75 9.20 -1.14
CA ARG A 92 5.11 9.21 -1.71
C ARG A 92 5.86 7.93 -1.38
N TYR A 93 5.77 7.46 -0.13
CA TYR A 93 6.38 6.18 0.26
C TYR A 93 5.83 5.01 -0.56
N ILE A 94 4.50 4.89 -0.68
CA ILE A 94 3.88 3.81 -1.44
C ILE A 94 4.35 3.82 -2.89
N ILE A 95 4.40 5.00 -3.52
CA ILE A 95 4.87 5.14 -4.91
C ILE A 95 6.33 4.68 -5.04
N VAL A 96 7.21 5.10 -4.13
CA VAL A 96 8.63 4.69 -4.15
C VAL A 96 8.77 3.18 -3.94
N HIS A 97 8.02 2.61 -2.99
CA HIS A 97 8.02 1.18 -2.74
C HIS A 97 7.58 0.39 -3.99
N LEU A 98 6.50 0.81 -4.65
CA LEU A 98 6.01 0.16 -5.88
C LEU A 98 6.99 0.30 -7.05
N LYS A 99 7.71 1.43 -7.16
CA LYS A 99 8.78 1.58 -8.14
C LYS A 99 9.89 0.54 -7.92
N HIS A 100 10.32 0.31 -6.68
CA HIS A 100 11.31 -0.73 -6.41
C HIS A 100 10.81 -2.14 -6.76
N LEU A 101 9.54 -2.45 -6.49
CA LEU A 101 8.97 -3.74 -6.91
C LEU A 101 8.95 -3.87 -8.44
N ARG A 102 8.56 -2.79 -9.11
CA ARG A 102 8.51 -2.71 -10.57
C ARG A 102 9.89 -2.95 -11.19
N ASP A 103 10.90 -2.25 -10.70
CA ASP A 103 12.25 -2.36 -11.24
C ASP A 103 12.82 -3.78 -11.05
N ARG A 104 12.42 -4.50 -9.98
CA ARG A 104 12.75 -5.94 -9.80
C ARG A 104 11.97 -6.87 -10.72
N SER A 105 10.76 -6.47 -11.13
CA SER A 105 9.95 -7.26 -12.05
C SER A 105 10.43 -7.17 -13.50
N ASP A 106 11.22 -6.14 -13.85
CA ASP A 106 11.65 -5.87 -15.22
C ASP A 106 12.50 -7.00 -15.83
N ASP A 107 13.25 -7.72 -15.00
CA ASP A 107 14.09 -8.85 -15.41
C ASP A 107 13.32 -10.17 -15.47
N LEU A 108 12.05 -10.19 -15.03
CA LEU A 108 11.22 -11.40 -14.94
C LEU A 108 10.31 -11.56 -16.17
N GLN A 109 10.06 -12.80 -16.55
CA GLN A 109 9.23 -13.16 -17.71
C GLN A 109 8.30 -14.34 -17.35
N ASP A 110 7.20 -14.45 -18.09
CA ASP A 110 6.30 -15.61 -18.12
C ASP A 110 5.86 -16.08 -16.72
N GLU A 111 6.11 -17.35 -16.37
CA GLU A 111 5.67 -17.93 -15.10
C GLU A 111 6.38 -17.30 -13.89
N ALA A 112 7.67 -16.96 -14.01
CA ALA A 112 8.42 -16.31 -12.93
C ALA A 112 7.84 -14.92 -12.60
N LEU A 113 7.38 -14.19 -13.62
CA LEU A 113 6.70 -12.90 -13.44
C LEU A 113 5.34 -13.07 -12.75
N LEU A 114 4.56 -14.10 -13.11
CA LEU A 114 3.29 -14.41 -12.46
C LEU A 114 3.47 -14.75 -10.98
N GLN A 115 4.43 -15.64 -10.68
CA GLN A 115 4.77 -16.02 -9.31
C GLN A 115 5.19 -14.82 -8.47
N TYR A 116 6.07 -13.98 -9.04
CA TYR A 116 6.49 -12.73 -8.40
C TYR A 116 5.30 -11.80 -8.14
N TYR A 117 4.47 -11.54 -9.14
CA TYR A 117 3.31 -10.67 -9.01
C TYR A 117 2.35 -11.15 -7.90
N ALA A 118 2.02 -12.44 -7.87
CA ALA A 118 1.09 -12.97 -6.88
C ALA A 118 1.65 -12.93 -5.46
N ALA A 119 2.94 -13.23 -5.28
CA ALA A 119 3.61 -13.14 -3.99
C ALA A 119 3.68 -11.69 -3.48
N GLU A 120 4.05 -10.77 -4.37
CA GLU A 120 4.11 -9.35 -4.05
C GLU A 120 2.73 -8.76 -3.77
N TRP A 121 1.71 -9.16 -4.52
CA TRP A 121 0.32 -8.76 -4.27
C TRP A 121 -0.14 -9.15 -2.87
N ASP A 122 0.03 -10.42 -2.49
CA ASP A 122 -0.38 -10.92 -1.18
C ASP A 122 0.35 -10.20 -0.04
N ARG A 123 1.67 -10.03 -0.17
CA ARG A 123 2.50 -9.29 0.78
C ARG A 123 2.06 -7.84 0.90
N TYR A 124 1.90 -7.16 -0.23
CA TYR A 124 1.52 -5.75 -0.29
C TYR A 124 0.12 -5.51 0.28
N MET A 125 -0.85 -6.36 -0.06
CA MET A 125 -2.22 -6.25 0.44
C MET A 125 -2.34 -6.58 1.92
N THR A 126 -1.54 -7.53 2.40
CA THR A 126 -1.40 -7.79 3.84
C THR A 126 -0.84 -6.56 4.55
N GLY A 127 0.28 -6.00 4.06
CA GLY A 127 0.87 -4.77 4.58
C GLY A 127 -0.11 -3.59 4.59
N ALA A 128 -0.83 -3.39 3.49
CA ALA A 128 -1.85 -2.34 3.37
C ALA A 128 -2.97 -2.47 4.41
N ASN A 129 -3.39 -3.70 4.76
CA ASN A 129 -4.35 -3.94 5.83
C ASN A 129 -3.81 -3.52 7.21
N TYR A 130 -2.55 -3.82 7.51
CA TYR A 130 -1.91 -3.37 8.75
C TYR A 130 -1.78 -1.84 8.80
N LEU A 131 -1.30 -1.23 7.72
CA LEU A 131 -1.19 0.23 7.61
C LEU A 131 -2.55 0.91 7.77
N ASN A 132 -3.62 0.32 7.22
CA ASN A 132 -4.96 0.85 7.37
C ASN A 132 -5.41 0.93 8.84
N ARG A 133 -4.95 0.01 9.68
CA ARG A 133 -5.22 0.04 11.13
C ARG A 133 -4.28 1.01 11.87
N VAL A 134 -3.00 1.06 11.51
CA VAL A 134 -2.04 2.05 12.06
C VAL A 134 -2.54 3.48 11.82
N PHE A 135 -3.03 3.76 10.62
CA PHE A 135 -3.56 5.07 10.22
C PHE A 135 -5.09 5.18 10.40
N ALA A 136 -5.72 4.36 11.26
CA ALA A 136 -7.17 4.37 11.44
C ALA A 136 -7.72 5.72 11.91
N PHE A 137 -6.95 6.47 12.73
CA PHE A 137 -7.34 7.80 13.16
C PHE A 137 -7.37 8.79 11.98
N LEU A 138 -6.34 8.78 11.14
CA LEU A 138 -6.26 9.57 9.91
C LEU A 138 -7.45 9.25 8.99
N ASN A 139 -7.77 7.96 8.81
CA ASN A 139 -8.89 7.49 8.00
C ASN A 139 -10.25 8.01 8.49
N SER A 140 -10.50 7.92 9.79
CA SER A 140 -11.80 8.25 10.39
C SER A 140 -12.06 9.75 10.53
N HIS A 141 -11.00 10.56 10.67
CA HIS A 141 -11.13 11.99 10.97
C HIS A 141 -10.76 12.89 9.79
N TRP A 142 -9.56 12.71 9.23
CA TRP A 142 -9.09 13.55 8.13
C TRP A 142 -9.68 13.05 6.82
N VAL A 143 -9.36 11.82 6.38
CA VAL A 143 -9.82 11.26 5.08
C VAL A 143 -11.34 11.36 4.93
N LYS A 144 -12.10 10.95 5.97
CA LYS A 144 -13.56 11.03 5.94
C LYS A 144 -14.04 12.47 5.71
N ARG A 145 -13.47 13.45 6.43
CA ARG A 145 -13.83 14.86 6.27
C ARG A 145 -13.50 15.37 4.86
N GLU A 146 -12.31 15.09 4.33
CA GLU A 146 -11.95 15.57 2.99
C GLU A 146 -12.95 15.09 1.93
N ARG A 147 -13.39 13.84 2.08
CA ARG A 147 -14.38 13.21 1.19
C ARG A 147 -15.77 13.81 1.37
N ASP A 148 -16.19 14.07 2.61
CA ASP A 148 -17.47 14.72 2.93
C ASP A 148 -17.50 16.18 2.42
N GLU A 149 -16.34 16.85 2.37
CA GLU A 149 -16.14 18.17 1.74
C GLU A 149 -16.09 18.12 0.20
N GLY A 150 -16.21 16.92 -0.40
CA GLY A 150 -16.30 16.73 -1.84
C GLY A 150 -14.96 16.61 -2.57
N ARG A 151 -13.83 16.48 -1.85
CA ARG A 151 -12.53 16.27 -2.50
C ARG A 151 -12.45 14.88 -3.12
N LYS A 152 -12.17 14.86 -4.42
CA LYS A 152 -11.93 13.64 -5.19
C LYS A 152 -10.48 13.19 -5.01
N GLY A 153 -10.23 11.89 -5.16
CA GLY A 153 -8.88 11.34 -5.07
C GLY A 153 -8.35 11.10 -3.66
N VAL A 154 -9.15 11.38 -2.62
CA VAL A 154 -8.82 11.06 -1.23
C VAL A 154 -9.52 9.76 -0.83
N TYR A 155 -8.72 8.80 -0.39
CA TYR A 155 -9.16 7.44 -0.08
C TYR A 155 -8.64 6.98 1.29
N PRO A 156 -9.38 6.11 2.00
CA PRO A 156 -8.82 5.39 3.14
C PRO A 156 -7.54 4.66 2.75
N VAL A 157 -6.61 4.52 3.68
CA VAL A 157 -5.26 3.97 3.42
C VAL A 157 -5.28 2.64 2.65
N TYR A 158 -6.18 1.72 2.97
CA TYR A 158 -6.31 0.47 2.22
C TYR A 158 -6.70 0.68 0.75
N THR A 159 -7.72 1.50 0.50
CA THR A 159 -8.17 1.84 -0.86
C THR A 159 -7.12 2.66 -1.61
N LEU A 160 -6.42 3.54 -0.92
CA LEU A 160 -5.28 4.27 -1.49
C LEU A 160 -4.22 3.28 -1.99
N ALA A 161 -3.83 2.29 -1.18
CA ALA A 161 -2.86 1.28 -1.58
C ALA A 161 -3.30 0.51 -2.85
N LEU A 162 -4.57 0.11 -2.94
CA LEU A 162 -5.13 -0.50 -4.15
C LEU A 162 -5.01 0.41 -5.39
N VAL A 163 -5.37 1.69 -5.25
CA VAL A 163 -5.27 2.67 -6.34
C VAL A 163 -3.81 2.84 -6.78
N GLN A 164 -2.88 2.95 -5.84
CA GLN A 164 -1.46 3.11 -6.14
C GLN A 164 -0.88 1.85 -6.81
N TRP A 165 -1.22 0.66 -6.31
CA TRP A 165 -0.83 -0.61 -6.95
C TRP A 165 -1.30 -0.67 -8.40
N LYS A 166 -2.57 -0.32 -8.64
CA LYS A 166 -3.14 -0.28 -10.00
C LYS A 166 -2.32 0.61 -10.93
N VAL A 167 -2.09 1.85 -10.50
CA VAL A 167 -1.49 2.90 -11.33
C VAL A 167 0.01 2.67 -11.55
N HIS A 168 0.75 2.29 -10.52
CA HIS A 168 2.21 2.29 -10.56
C HIS A 168 2.85 0.92 -10.78
N PHE A 169 2.11 -0.17 -10.58
CA PHE A 169 2.64 -1.52 -10.74
C PHE A 169 1.85 -2.33 -11.76
N PHE A 170 0.53 -2.50 -11.55
CA PHE A 170 -0.29 -3.33 -12.42
C PHE A 170 -0.32 -2.85 -13.88
N LEU A 171 -0.67 -1.57 -14.13
CA LEU A 171 -0.72 -1.03 -15.48
C LEU A 171 0.65 -1.06 -16.18
N TYR A 172 1.73 -0.92 -15.42
CA TYR A 172 3.08 -1.03 -15.95
C TYR A 172 3.41 -2.45 -16.41
N ILE A 173 3.14 -3.46 -15.57
CA ILE A 173 3.41 -4.86 -15.93
C ILE A 173 2.51 -5.27 -17.10
N GLN A 174 1.24 -4.85 -17.08
CA GLN A 174 0.30 -5.15 -18.17
C GLN A 174 0.75 -4.55 -19.51
N SER A 175 1.19 -3.29 -19.54
CA SER A 175 1.63 -2.62 -20.77
C SER A 175 2.95 -3.17 -21.30
N LYS A 176 3.96 -3.32 -20.44
CA LYS A 176 5.30 -3.76 -20.85
C LYS A 176 5.36 -5.22 -21.26
N HIS A 177 4.61 -6.08 -20.55
CA HIS A 177 4.71 -7.51 -20.77
C HIS A 177 3.55 -8.06 -21.58
N ALA A 178 2.38 -7.42 -21.66
CA ALA A 178 1.14 -7.94 -22.29
C ALA A 178 0.80 -9.41 -21.90
N LYS A 179 1.46 -9.93 -20.85
CA LYS A 179 1.62 -11.36 -20.57
C LYS A 179 0.75 -11.83 -19.43
N LEU A 180 0.30 -10.96 -18.54
CA LEU A 180 -0.57 -11.35 -17.43
C LEU A 180 -1.90 -11.90 -17.96
N THR A 181 -2.61 -11.14 -18.79
CA THR A 181 -3.86 -11.61 -19.41
C THR A 181 -3.64 -12.80 -20.33
N SER A 182 -2.59 -12.80 -21.16
CA SER A 182 -2.30 -13.94 -22.05
C SER A 182 -1.90 -15.20 -21.28
N ALA A 183 -1.20 -15.08 -20.16
CA ALA A 183 -0.84 -16.23 -19.32
C ALA A 183 -2.07 -16.76 -18.57
N ILE A 184 -2.97 -15.88 -18.10
CA ILE A 184 -4.27 -16.30 -17.53
C ILE A 184 -5.10 -17.06 -18.58
N LEU A 185 -5.24 -16.51 -19.79
CA LEU A 185 -5.97 -17.16 -20.89
C LEU A 185 -5.36 -18.52 -21.26
N ARG A 186 -4.02 -18.61 -21.31
CA ARG A 186 -3.32 -19.86 -21.58
C ARG A 186 -3.50 -20.88 -20.45
N SER A 187 -3.53 -20.44 -19.19
CA SER A 187 -3.82 -21.32 -18.06
C SER A 187 -5.25 -21.88 -18.10
N ILE A 188 -6.25 -21.07 -18.50
CA ILE A 188 -7.63 -21.54 -18.71
C ILE A 188 -7.69 -22.58 -19.85
N GLU A 189 -6.91 -22.37 -20.92
CA GLU A 189 -6.86 -23.31 -22.05
C GLU A 189 -6.14 -24.62 -21.70
N CYS A 190 -5.06 -24.55 -20.90
CA CYS A 190 -4.38 -25.74 -20.35
C CYS A 190 -5.24 -26.52 -19.36
N GLU A 191 -6.06 -25.85 -18.53
CA GLU A 191 -7.05 -26.54 -17.67
C GLU A 191 -8.05 -27.35 -18.49
N ARG A 192 -8.53 -26.80 -19.62
CA ARG A 192 -9.42 -27.52 -20.54
C ARG A 192 -8.75 -28.73 -21.18
N ASN A 193 -7.42 -28.72 -21.26
CA ASN A 193 -6.60 -29.81 -21.79
C ASN A 193 -6.13 -30.81 -20.72
N GLY A 194 -6.51 -30.61 -19.44
CA GLY A 194 -6.19 -31.53 -18.34
C GLY A 194 -4.81 -31.35 -17.71
N GLU A 195 -4.09 -30.26 -18.00
CA GLU A 195 -2.79 -29.94 -17.40
C GLU A 195 -2.95 -29.12 -16.11
N THR A 196 -2.28 -29.54 -15.02
CA THR A 196 -2.30 -28.85 -13.73
C THR A 196 -1.28 -27.71 -13.70
N ILE A 197 -1.54 -26.62 -14.41
CA ILE A 197 -0.81 -25.36 -14.17
C ILE A 197 -1.35 -24.75 -12.87
N GLY A 198 -0.48 -24.14 -12.05
CA GLY A 198 -0.78 -23.68 -10.69
C GLY A 198 -2.05 -22.82 -10.55
N GLN A 199 -3.20 -23.48 -10.35
CA GLN A 199 -4.53 -22.86 -10.28
C GLN A 199 -4.61 -21.77 -9.21
N ASP A 200 -3.93 -21.99 -8.07
CA ASP A 200 -3.86 -21.01 -6.99
C ASP A 200 -3.18 -19.71 -7.40
N LEU A 201 -2.19 -19.77 -8.29
CA LEU A 201 -1.48 -18.60 -8.79
C LEU A 201 -2.39 -17.76 -9.67
N VAL A 202 -3.05 -18.40 -10.62
CA VAL A 202 -3.99 -17.75 -11.56
C VAL A 202 -5.15 -17.14 -10.78
N LYS A 203 -5.73 -17.89 -9.84
CA LYS A 203 -6.81 -17.41 -8.99
C LYS A 203 -6.42 -16.15 -8.21
N LYS A 204 -5.23 -16.13 -7.59
CA LYS A 204 -4.73 -14.93 -6.89
C LYS A 204 -4.60 -13.72 -7.81
N VAL A 205 -4.11 -13.92 -9.03
CA VAL A 205 -4.00 -12.84 -10.02
C VAL A 205 -5.39 -12.35 -10.44
N VAL A 206 -6.34 -13.24 -10.71
CA VAL A 206 -7.72 -12.88 -11.05
C VAL A 206 -8.42 -12.15 -9.91
N ASP A 207 -8.31 -12.65 -8.67
CA ASP A 207 -8.84 -12.00 -7.47
C ASP A 207 -8.25 -10.59 -7.30
N SER A 208 -6.99 -10.38 -7.69
CA SER A 208 -6.37 -9.06 -7.73
C SER A 208 -7.06 -8.13 -8.73
N PHE A 209 -7.43 -8.61 -9.92
CA PHE A 209 -8.07 -7.77 -10.95
C PHE A 209 -9.46 -7.33 -10.50
N VAL A 210 -10.21 -8.24 -9.90
CA VAL A 210 -11.51 -7.95 -9.28
C VAL A 210 -11.36 -6.90 -8.19
N SER A 211 -10.36 -7.08 -7.30
CA SER A 211 -10.06 -6.11 -6.22
C SER A 211 -9.65 -4.72 -6.73
N LEU A 212 -9.01 -4.66 -7.92
CA LEU A 212 -8.65 -3.42 -8.59
C LEU A 212 -9.81 -2.79 -9.38
N GLY A 213 -11.01 -3.39 -9.35
CA GLY A 213 -12.19 -2.94 -10.09
C GLY A 213 -11.94 -2.96 -11.60
N LEU A 214 -11.21 -3.96 -12.07
CA LEU A 214 -11.01 -4.25 -13.48
C LEU A 214 -11.95 -5.38 -13.85
N ASP A 215 -13.18 -5.05 -14.26
CA ASP A 215 -14.04 -6.04 -14.94
C ASP A 215 -13.35 -6.56 -16.20
N GLU A 216 -13.64 -7.81 -16.58
CA GLU A 216 -13.06 -8.48 -17.77
C GLU A 216 -13.16 -7.62 -19.04
N ASP A 217 -14.23 -6.82 -19.16
CA ASP A 217 -14.45 -5.90 -20.27
C ASP A 217 -13.49 -4.69 -20.31
N ASN A 218 -12.93 -4.27 -19.17
CA ASN A 218 -12.04 -3.10 -19.06
C ASN A 218 -10.56 -3.49 -19.20
N VAL A 219 -10.19 -4.72 -18.83
CA VAL A 219 -8.83 -5.26 -19.03
C VAL A 219 -8.53 -5.41 -20.52
N ASN A 220 -9.49 -5.95 -21.29
CA ASN A 220 -9.34 -6.11 -22.74
C ASN A 220 -9.48 -4.79 -23.52
N LYS A 221 -10.29 -3.83 -23.05
CA LYS A 221 -10.38 -2.52 -23.71
C LYS A 221 -9.08 -1.74 -23.62
N ARG A 222 -8.41 -1.75 -22.45
CA ARG A 222 -7.17 -0.96 -22.25
C ARG A 222 -5.97 -1.54 -23.00
N SER A 223 -5.88 -2.86 -23.19
CA SER A 223 -4.82 -3.47 -24.01
C SER A 223 -5.01 -3.22 -25.51
N ILE A 224 -6.26 -3.05 -25.98
CA ILE A 224 -6.56 -2.80 -27.39
C ILE A 224 -6.47 -1.31 -27.73
N THR A 225 -6.81 -0.40 -26.80
CA THR A 225 -6.84 1.05 -27.10
C THR A 225 -5.43 1.66 -27.17
N ASP A 226 -4.43 1.05 -26.52
CA ASP A 226 -3.03 1.53 -26.55
C ASP A 226 -2.30 1.15 -27.86
N ARG A 227 -2.73 0.08 -28.55
CA ARG A 227 -2.19 -0.30 -29.87
C ARG A 227 -2.73 0.51 -31.03
N SER A 228 -3.86 1.20 -30.88
CA SER A 228 -4.43 2.02 -31.96
C SER A 228 -3.78 3.40 -32.10
N LEU A 229 -2.96 3.83 -31.14
CA LEU A 229 -2.31 5.16 -31.18
C LEU A 229 -0.87 5.13 -31.75
N GLU A 230 -0.23 3.96 -31.87
CA GLU A 230 1.10 3.85 -32.50
C GLU A 230 1.05 3.69 -34.04
N HIS A 231 -0.12 3.53 -34.65
CA HIS A 231 -0.28 3.39 -36.10
C HIS A 231 -0.79 4.64 -36.82
N SER A 232 -0.84 5.81 -36.15
CA SER A 232 -1.30 7.08 -36.74
C SER A 232 -0.29 8.23 -36.63
N LEU A 233 1.01 7.94 -36.53
CA LEU A 233 2.09 8.91 -36.74
C LEU A 233 3.09 8.39 -37.77
#